data_AF-A0A7X8CXG0-F1
#
_entry.id   AF-A0A7X8CXG0-F1
#
_cell.length_a   1.000
_cell.length_b   1.000
_cell.length_c   1.000
_cell.angle_alpha   90.00
_cell.angle_beta   90.00
_cell.angle_gamma   90.00
#
_symmetry.space_group_name_H-M   'P 1'
#
loop_
_entity.id
_entity.type
_entity.pdbx_description
1 polymer ?
#
loop_
_entity_poly.entity_id
_entity_poly.type
_entity_poly.pdbx_seq_one_letter_code
_entity_poly.pdbx_strand_id
1 'polypeptide(L)'
;MWTRKRAARSTNSSRSSRSATTSRTSTTTRIYPKTPRSDPGAPRRTLPQATPPGGTVRILGLDPGLASTGWGVLDADPGGILYIAHGCIATSASDPLENRLLDIYERVRGILDLYGPAEVAMEALYFAKNVTSALSVSEAKGVLRLTCRLAGLAVVEYGPGAIKQSLVGQGRADKTQVQEFVRMFLRLPEVPRPDHAADALAAAVCHAHNRWFPERIPATDPG
;
A
#
# COMPACT_ATOMS: atom_id res chain seq x y z
N MET A 1 34.46 -22.96 41.15
CA MET A 1 35.06 -22.13 42.21
C MET A 1 36.43 -22.72 42.56
N TRP A 2 37.49 -22.35 41.83
CA TRP A 2 38.88 -22.54 42.28
C TRP A 2 39.83 -21.60 41.52
N THR A 3 40.36 -20.65 42.29
CA THR A 3 41.69 -20.02 42.31
C THR A 3 42.43 -19.56 41.04
N ARG A 4 42.78 -18.26 41.13
CA ARG A 4 43.64 -17.42 40.29
C ARG A 4 45.10 -17.90 40.22
N LYS A 5 45.78 -17.59 39.11
CA LYS A 5 47.16 -17.07 39.11
C LYS A 5 47.33 -16.00 38.01
N ARG A 6 47.81 -14.82 38.41
CA ARG A 6 48.32 -13.72 37.56
C ARG A 6 49.85 -13.75 37.60
N ALA A 7 50.49 -13.45 36.48
CA ALA A 7 51.76 -12.72 36.27
C ALA A 7 52.14 -12.91 34.78
N ALA A 8 52.76 -12.02 34.02
CA ALA A 8 53.44 -10.75 34.28
C ALA A 8 53.38 -9.87 33.02
N ARG A 9 53.64 -8.58 33.21
CA ARG A 9 53.79 -7.56 32.16
C ARG A 9 55.10 -7.76 31.40
N SER A 10 55.07 -7.49 30.10
CA SER A 10 56.24 -7.05 29.32
C SER A 10 55.85 -5.83 28.51
N THR A 11 56.58 -4.75 28.74
CA THR A 11 56.55 -3.48 28.02
C THR A 11 57.14 -3.66 26.61
N ASN A 12 56.49 -3.10 25.59
CA ASN A 12 57.26 -2.56 24.48
C ASN A 12 56.59 -1.30 23.93
N SER A 13 57.31 -0.20 24.04
CA SER A 13 56.99 1.10 23.48
C SER A 13 57.52 1.17 22.06
N SER A 14 56.65 1.46 21.10
CA SER A 14 57.09 2.14 19.87
C SER A 14 56.06 3.16 19.45
N ARG A 15 56.56 4.40 19.36
CA ARG A 15 55.88 5.57 18.85
C ARG A 15 55.37 5.30 17.43
N SER A 16 54.10 5.59 17.20
CA SER A 16 53.59 5.88 15.87
C SER A 16 52.87 7.23 15.92
N SER A 17 53.33 8.10 15.04
CA SER A 17 52.99 9.50 14.88
C SER A 17 51.51 9.73 14.57
N ARG A 18 50.99 10.81 15.14
CA ARG A 18 49.70 11.43 14.81
C ARG A 18 49.69 11.81 13.32
N SER A 19 48.69 11.33 12.59
CA SER A 19 48.26 11.92 11.31
C SER A 19 46.84 12.42 11.48
N ALA A 20 46.70 13.74 11.42
CA ALA A 20 45.42 14.43 11.44
C ALA A 20 44.73 14.30 10.06
N THR A 21 43.45 13.96 10.12
CA THR A 21 42.33 14.53 9.36
C THR A 21 42.62 15.09 7.96
N THR A 22 42.12 14.41 6.93
CA THR A 22 41.24 15.00 5.89
C THR A 22 40.70 13.88 5.00
N SER A 23 39.67 13.18 5.45
CA SER A 23 38.86 12.36 4.55
C SER A 23 37.97 13.29 3.72
N ARG A 24 38.36 13.53 2.46
CA ARG A 24 37.47 14.10 1.44
C ARG A 24 36.26 13.18 1.29
N THR A 25 35.12 13.59 1.84
CA THR A 25 33.82 13.01 1.51
C THR A 25 33.53 13.37 0.06
N SER A 26 33.68 12.40 -0.84
CA SER A 26 33.20 12.49 -2.21
C SER A 26 31.69 12.70 -2.19
N THR A 27 31.27 13.90 -2.61
CA THR A 27 29.88 14.20 -2.96
C THR A 27 29.50 13.36 -4.17
N THR A 28 28.88 12.19 -3.94
CA THR A 28 28.18 11.47 -5.01
C THR A 28 26.87 12.21 -5.28
N THR A 29 26.94 13.18 -6.20
CA THR A 29 25.75 13.72 -6.87
C THR A 29 25.11 12.58 -7.65
N ARG A 30 24.12 11.91 -7.05
CA ARG A 30 23.31 10.91 -7.75
C ARG A 30 22.34 11.67 -8.64
N ILE A 31 22.71 11.80 -9.91
CA ILE A 31 21.90 12.36 -10.98
C ILE A 31 20.70 11.43 -11.18
N TYR A 32 19.50 11.88 -10.82
CA TYR A 32 18.28 11.21 -11.24
C TYR A 32 18.13 11.36 -12.76
N PRO A 33 17.75 10.30 -13.51
CA PRO A 33 17.33 10.48 -14.89
C PRO A 33 16.13 11.42 -14.91
N LYS A 34 16.17 12.43 -15.77
CA LYS A 34 15.05 13.35 -15.98
C LYS A 34 13.81 12.51 -16.32
N THR A 35 12.72 12.71 -15.58
CA THR A 35 11.40 12.25 -15.98
C THR A 35 11.15 12.69 -17.43
N PRO A 36 10.66 11.81 -18.32
CA PRO A 36 10.24 12.25 -19.64
C PRO A 36 9.19 13.34 -19.44
N ARG A 37 9.41 14.50 -20.07
CA ARG A 37 8.37 15.53 -20.18
C ARG A 37 7.13 14.83 -20.72
N SER A 38 6.03 14.89 -19.97
CA SER A 38 4.73 14.46 -20.44
C SER A 38 4.46 15.14 -21.77
N ASP A 39 4.36 14.36 -22.84
CA ASP A 39 4.04 14.85 -24.17
C ASP A 39 2.66 15.53 -24.12
N PRO A 40 2.55 16.86 -24.37
CA PRO A 40 1.26 17.55 -24.36
C PRO A 40 0.32 17.08 -25.48
N GLY A 41 0.78 16.18 -26.37
CA GLY A 41 -0.01 15.54 -27.42
C GLY A 41 -0.49 14.11 -27.14
N ALA A 42 -0.18 13.52 -25.98
CA ALA A 42 -0.69 12.17 -25.68
C ALA A 42 -2.22 12.19 -25.62
N PRO A 43 -2.93 11.30 -26.34
CA PRO A 43 -4.39 11.32 -26.36
C PRO A 43 -4.88 11.20 -24.92
N ARG A 44 -5.71 12.17 -24.51
CA ARG A 44 -6.37 12.19 -23.21
C ARG A 44 -7.09 10.87 -23.05
N ARG A 45 -6.50 9.93 -22.31
CA ARG A 45 -7.09 8.60 -22.05
C ARG A 45 -8.48 8.88 -21.49
N THR A 46 -9.50 8.66 -22.32
CA THR A 46 -10.89 8.83 -21.94
C THR A 46 -11.09 7.99 -20.69
N LEU A 47 -11.69 8.60 -19.66
CA LEU A 47 -12.11 7.90 -18.45
C LEU A 47 -12.80 6.60 -18.91
N PRO A 48 -12.44 5.42 -18.35
CA PRO A 48 -13.15 4.21 -18.69
C PRO A 48 -14.64 4.46 -18.43
N GLN A 49 -15.43 4.50 -19.51
CA GLN A 49 -16.86 4.32 -19.38
C GLN A 49 -17.07 2.94 -18.76
N ALA A 50 -18.05 2.83 -17.86
CA ALA A 50 -18.38 1.61 -17.16
C ALA A 50 -18.35 0.43 -18.14
N THR A 51 -17.45 -0.54 -17.90
CA THR A 51 -17.32 -1.72 -18.73
C THR A 51 -18.70 -2.36 -18.87
N PRO A 52 -19.19 -2.62 -20.09
CA PRO A 52 -20.52 -3.21 -20.29
C PRO A 52 -20.63 -4.55 -19.54
N PRO A 53 -21.85 -4.95 -19.15
CA PRO A 53 -22.08 -6.20 -18.41
C PRO A 53 -21.73 -7.39 -19.30
N GLY A 54 -20.53 -7.95 -19.12
CA GLY A 54 -20.06 -9.13 -19.85
C GLY A 54 -18.54 -9.35 -19.85
N GLY A 55 -17.74 -8.34 -19.50
CA GLY A 55 -16.27 -8.47 -19.41
C GLY A 55 -15.76 -8.59 -17.99
N THR A 56 -14.72 -9.40 -17.79
CA THR A 56 -13.91 -9.41 -16.56
C THR A 56 -13.25 -8.06 -16.35
N VAL A 57 -13.41 -7.49 -15.16
CA VAL A 57 -12.84 -6.20 -14.75
C VAL A 57 -11.77 -6.44 -13.70
N ARG A 58 -10.58 -5.92 -13.94
CA ARG A 58 -9.49 -5.97 -12.97
C ARG A 58 -9.57 -4.80 -12.00
N ILE A 59 -9.64 -5.13 -10.71
CA ILE A 59 -9.80 -4.19 -9.60
C ILE A 59 -8.53 -4.23 -8.74
N LEU A 60 -7.99 -3.06 -8.41
CA LEU A 60 -6.94 -2.89 -7.41
C LEU A 60 -7.55 -2.33 -6.12
N GLY A 61 -7.38 -3.05 -5.02
CA GLY A 61 -7.65 -2.55 -3.67
C GLY A 61 -6.38 -1.97 -3.04
N LEU A 62 -6.52 -0.89 -2.28
CA LEU A 62 -5.45 -0.23 -1.55
C LEU A 62 -5.84 0.00 -0.09
N ASP A 63 -4.92 -0.31 0.83
CA ASP A 63 -5.00 0.06 2.25
C ASP A 63 -3.87 1.07 2.57
N PRO A 64 -4.18 2.37 2.71
CA PRO A 64 -3.15 3.40 2.88
C PRO A 64 -2.45 3.33 4.23
N GLY A 65 -1.12 3.39 4.19
CA GLY A 65 -0.32 3.62 5.40
C GLY A 65 1.11 3.98 5.09
N LEU A 66 1.66 4.96 5.81
CA LEU A 66 3.02 5.42 5.55
C LEU A 66 4.05 4.31 5.82
N ALA A 67 3.92 3.58 6.94
CA ALA A 67 4.81 2.47 7.28
C ALA A 67 4.54 1.22 6.43
N SER A 68 3.26 0.95 6.17
CA SER A 68 2.78 -0.22 5.46
C SER A 68 1.59 0.19 4.62
N THR A 69 1.70 0.08 3.29
CA THR A 69 0.58 0.25 2.36
C THR A 69 0.23 -1.11 1.76
N GLY A 70 -0.96 -1.61 2.08
CA GLY A 70 -1.48 -2.86 1.53
C GLY A 70 -2.00 -2.69 0.11
N TRP A 71 -1.89 -3.74 -0.69
CA TRP A 71 -2.48 -3.81 -2.02
C TRP A 71 -2.99 -5.20 -2.35
N GLY A 72 -4.04 -5.28 -3.17
CA GLY A 72 -4.63 -6.53 -3.64
C GLY A 72 -5.26 -6.38 -5.01
N VAL A 73 -5.09 -7.37 -5.88
CA VAL A 73 -5.61 -7.39 -7.25
C VAL A 73 -6.57 -8.55 -7.41
N LEU A 74 -7.75 -8.25 -7.95
CA LEU A 74 -8.82 -9.19 -8.21
C LEU A 74 -9.32 -8.98 -9.64
N ASP A 75 -9.80 -10.06 -10.26
CA ASP A 75 -10.59 -10.02 -11.47
C ASP A 75 -12.07 -10.29 -11.09
N ALA A 76 -12.99 -9.47 -11.57
CA ALA A 76 -14.41 -9.53 -11.25
C ALA A 76 -15.25 -9.62 -12.52
N ASP A 77 -16.12 -10.63 -12.61
CA ASP A 77 -17.09 -10.81 -13.69
C ASP A 77 -18.45 -11.26 -13.12
N PRO A 78 -19.54 -11.29 -13.91
CA PRO A 78 -20.85 -11.69 -13.40
C PRO A 78 -20.90 -13.09 -12.75
N GLY A 79 -19.93 -13.97 -13.05
CA GLY A 79 -19.80 -15.31 -12.47
C GLY A 79 -19.03 -15.35 -11.15
N GLY A 80 -18.31 -14.28 -10.78
CA GLY A 80 -17.69 -14.14 -9.47
C GLY A 80 -16.42 -13.31 -9.44
N ILE A 81 -15.65 -13.52 -8.37
CA ILE A 81 -14.39 -12.83 -8.10
C ILE A 81 -13.27 -13.87 -8.11
N LEU A 82 -12.20 -13.56 -8.83
CA LEU A 82 -10.97 -14.33 -8.91
C LEU A 82 -9.82 -13.54 -8.28
N TYR A 83 -9.11 -14.19 -7.36
CA TYR A 83 -7.87 -13.64 -6.81
C TYR A 83 -6.73 -13.66 -7.82
N ILE A 84 -5.97 -12.56 -7.92
CA ILE A 84 -4.81 -12.44 -8.80
C ILE A 84 -3.51 -12.33 -8.00
N ALA A 85 -3.40 -11.33 -7.13
CA ALA A 85 -2.18 -11.07 -6.36
C ALA A 85 -2.48 -10.18 -5.14
N HIS A 86 -1.59 -10.17 -4.15
CA HIS A 86 -1.59 -9.19 -3.08
C HIS A 86 -0.19 -8.97 -2.52
N GLY A 87 -0.03 -7.93 -1.72
CA GLY A 87 1.19 -7.69 -0.98
C GLY A 87 1.11 -6.43 -0.13
N CYS A 88 2.26 -6.02 0.38
CA CYS A 88 2.40 -4.82 1.18
C CYS A 88 3.70 -4.10 0.83
N ILE A 89 3.61 -2.78 0.70
CA ILE A 89 4.75 -1.89 0.56
C ILE A 89 5.13 -1.44 1.95
N ALA A 90 6.30 -1.88 2.43
CA ALA A 90 6.87 -1.45 3.70
C ALA A 90 7.92 -0.36 3.48
N THR A 91 7.84 0.72 4.25
CA THR A 91 8.86 1.80 4.25
C THR A 91 9.57 1.86 5.60
N SER A 92 10.85 2.20 5.60
CA SER A 92 11.61 2.31 6.85
C SER A 92 11.26 3.58 7.61
N ALA A 93 11.06 3.47 8.93
CA ALA A 93 10.87 4.62 9.80
C ALA A 93 12.14 5.48 9.96
N SER A 94 13.32 4.96 9.59
CA SER A 94 14.57 5.72 9.59
C SER A 94 14.67 6.72 8.44
N ASP A 95 13.85 6.55 7.40
CA ASP A 95 13.97 7.34 6.17
C ASP A 95 13.20 8.66 6.31
N PRO A 96 13.69 9.75 5.69
CA PRO A 96 12.93 10.99 5.58
C PRO A 96 11.54 10.76 4.97
N LEU A 97 10.53 11.49 5.46
CA LEU A 97 9.14 11.35 5.06
C LEU A 97 8.97 11.38 3.54
N GLU A 98 9.64 12.32 2.87
CA GLU A 98 9.59 12.54 1.43
C GLU A 98 10.08 11.31 0.66
N ASN A 99 11.13 10.64 1.15
CA ASN A 99 11.66 9.42 0.54
C ASN A 99 10.69 8.25 0.72
N ARG A 100 10.01 8.16 1.86
CA ARG A 100 9.00 7.12 2.11
C ARG A 100 7.78 7.31 1.21
N LEU A 101 7.33 8.55 1.04
CA LEU A 101 6.25 8.90 0.10
C LEU A 101 6.64 8.63 -1.35
N LEU A 102 7.89 8.91 -1.74
CA LEU A 102 8.42 8.57 -3.06
C LEU A 102 8.44 7.04 -3.29
N ASP A 103 8.91 6.25 -2.32
CA ASP A 103 8.92 4.78 -2.42
C ASP A 103 7.51 4.21 -2.59
N ILE A 104 6.52 4.75 -1.86
CA ILE A 104 5.09 4.39 -2.05
C ILE A 104 4.64 4.74 -3.48
N TYR A 105 4.94 5.95 -3.97
CA TYR A 105 4.61 6.37 -5.33
C TYR A 105 5.18 5.40 -6.39
N GLU A 106 6.47 5.12 -6.33
CA GLU A 106 7.18 4.31 -7.32
C GLU A 106 6.66 2.87 -7.35
N ARG A 107 6.46 2.27 -6.17
CA ARG A 107 5.97 0.89 -6.07
C ARG A 107 4.52 0.75 -6.50
N VAL A 108 3.66 1.69 -6.13
CA VAL A 108 2.26 1.66 -6.58
C VAL A 108 2.18 1.91 -8.08
N ARG A 109 3.00 2.80 -8.63
CA ARG A 109 3.11 2.96 -10.08
C ARG A 109 3.50 1.64 -10.75
N GLY A 110 4.49 0.93 -10.20
CA GLY A 110 4.89 -0.39 -10.68
C GLY A 110 3.76 -1.43 -10.63
N ILE A 111 2.95 -1.45 -9.57
CA ILE A 111 1.77 -2.32 -9.46
C ILE A 111 0.73 -1.98 -10.54
N LEU A 112 0.46 -0.69 -10.77
CA LEU A 112 -0.47 -0.25 -11.81
C LEU A 112 0.00 -0.68 -13.21
N ASP A 113 1.30 -0.56 -13.48
CA ASP A 113 1.90 -0.94 -14.76
C ASP A 113 1.94 -2.46 -14.94
N LEU A 114 2.22 -3.22 -13.88
CA LEU A 114 2.30 -4.69 -13.92
C LEU A 114 0.93 -5.34 -14.13
N TYR A 115 -0.09 -4.88 -13.39
CA TYR A 115 -1.39 -5.56 -13.37
C TYR A 115 -2.42 -4.92 -14.29
N GLY A 116 -2.27 -3.64 -14.64
CA GLY A 116 -3.19 -2.92 -15.51
C GLY A 116 -4.65 -2.89 -15.02
N PRO A 117 -4.93 -2.51 -13.76
CA PRO A 117 -6.31 -2.45 -13.27
C PRO A 117 -7.12 -1.40 -14.03
N ALA A 118 -8.41 -1.69 -14.19
CA ALA A 118 -9.39 -0.75 -14.75
C ALA A 118 -10.07 0.10 -13.67
N GLU A 119 -10.12 -0.42 -12.44
CA GLU A 119 -10.80 0.20 -11.30
C GLU A 119 -9.92 0.12 -10.04
N VAL A 120 -10.05 1.12 -9.17
CA VAL A 120 -9.29 1.20 -7.90
C VAL A 120 -10.24 1.50 -6.75
N ALA A 121 -10.12 0.70 -5.69
CA ALA A 121 -10.88 0.84 -4.45
C ALA A 121 -9.96 1.03 -3.24
N MET A 122 -10.42 1.78 -2.25
CA MET A 122 -9.65 2.08 -1.05
C MET A 122 -10.57 2.19 0.18
N GLU A 123 -10.05 1.86 1.37
CA GLU A 123 -10.77 2.17 2.60
C GLU A 123 -10.77 3.70 2.87
N ALA A 124 -11.94 4.22 3.21
CA ALA A 124 -12.10 5.57 3.69
C ALA A 124 -11.59 5.66 5.14
N LEU A 125 -10.74 6.65 5.41
CA LEU A 125 -10.17 6.84 6.74
C LEU A 125 -11.22 7.55 7.60
N TYR A 126 -11.70 6.90 8.65
CA TYR A 126 -12.61 7.50 9.62
C TYR A 126 -12.00 7.40 11.02
N PHE A 127 -11.83 8.55 11.66
CA PHE A 127 -11.50 8.73 13.08
C PHE A 127 -10.16 8.15 13.55
N ALA A 128 -9.10 8.95 13.43
CA ALA A 128 -7.88 8.69 14.18
C ALA A 128 -7.97 9.31 15.59
N LYS A 129 -7.93 8.46 16.63
CA LYS A 129 -7.72 8.93 18.02
C LYS A 129 -6.37 9.63 18.20
N ASN A 130 -5.42 9.36 17.30
CA ASN A 130 -4.08 9.93 17.28
C ASN A 130 -3.88 10.74 15.99
N VAL A 131 -3.87 12.06 16.14
CA VAL A 131 -3.74 13.03 15.05
C VAL A 131 -2.44 12.82 14.25
N THR A 132 -1.33 12.50 14.91
CA THR A 132 -0.03 12.34 14.24
C THR A 132 -0.03 11.17 13.26
N SER A 133 -0.56 10.01 13.68
CA SER A 133 -0.71 8.87 12.76
C SER A 133 -1.71 9.16 11.65
N ALA A 134 -2.76 9.94 11.95
CA ALA A 134 -3.76 10.34 10.94
C ALA A 134 -3.13 11.15 9.81
N LEU A 135 -2.26 12.10 10.17
CA LEU A 135 -1.57 12.95 9.20
C LEU A 135 -0.67 12.11 8.28
N SER A 136 0.18 11.25 8.85
CA SER A 136 1.06 10.39 8.03
C SER A 136 0.28 9.46 7.09
N VAL A 137 -0.83 8.88 7.55
CA VAL A 137 -1.68 8.05 6.70
C VAL A 137 -2.37 8.89 5.62
N SER A 138 -2.79 10.12 5.94
CA SER A 138 -3.41 11.04 4.99
C SER A 138 -2.44 11.48 3.89
N GLU A 139 -1.17 11.71 4.22
CA GLU A 139 -0.11 12.02 3.25
C GLU A 139 0.11 10.85 2.28
N ALA A 140 0.26 9.63 2.81
CA ALA A 140 0.36 8.42 2.00
C ALA A 140 -0.88 8.25 1.09
N LYS A 141 -2.09 8.43 1.63
CA LYS A 141 -3.33 8.39 0.86
C LYS A 141 -3.37 9.45 -0.25
N GLY A 142 -2.88 10.65 0.00
CA GLY A 142 -2.73 11.70 -1.00
C GLY A 142 -1.84 11.27 -2.16
N VAL A 143 -0.69 10.66 -1.86
CA VAL A 143 0.19 10.07 -2.87
C VAL A 143 -0.53 8.98 -3.67
N LEU A 144 -1.21 8.04 -3.02
CA LEU A 144 -1.94 6.97 -3.70
C LEU A 144 -2.99 7.50 -4.68
N ARG A 145 -3.81 8.47 -4.24
CA ARG A 145 -4.82 9.12 -5.09
C ARG A 145 -4.17 9.81 -6.29
N LEU A 146 -3.07 10.53 -6.08
CA LEU A 146 -2.34 11.19 -7.15
C LEU A 146 -1.76 10.17 -8.15
N THR A 147 -1.10 9.11 -7.66
CA THR A 147 -0.54 8.04 -8.50
C THR A 147 -1.60 7.38 -9.37
N CYS A 148 -2.75 7.03 -8.79
CA CYS A 148 -3.87 6.46 -9.55
C CYS A 148 -4.40 7.43 -10.59
N ARG A 149 -4.56 8.73 -10.24
CA ARG A 149 -5.03 9.74 -11.19
C ARG A 149 -4.04 9.98 -12.34
N LEU A 150 -2.73 9.97 -12.07
CA LEU A 150 -1.70 10.04 -13.12
C LEU A 150 -1.76 8.84 -14.07
N ALA A 151 -2.24 7.69 -13.60
CA ALA A 151 -2.53 6.53 -14.45
C ALA A 151 -3.90 6.60 -15.17
N GLY A 152 -4.70 7.66 -14.96
CA GLY A 152 -6.03 7.80 -15.54
C GLY A 152 -7.14 7.05 -14.78
N LEU A 153 -6.88 6.64 -13.54
CA LEU A 153 -7.82 5.89 -12.70
C LEU A 153 -8.42 6.79 -11.61
N ALA A 154 -9.72 6.64 -11.37
CA ALA A 154 -10.38 7.21 -10.20
C ALA A 154 -10.32 6.20 -9.04
N VAL A 155 -10.20 6.71 -7.82
CA VAL A 155 -10.24 5.89 -6.59
C VAL A 155 -11.63 6.02 -5.99
N VAL A 156 -12.31 4.88 -5.78
CA VAL A 156 -13.57 4.80 -5.03
C VAL A 156 -13.26 4.44 -3.60
N GLU A 157 -13.92 5.12 -2.65
CA GLU A 157 -13.67 4.92 -1.22
C GLU A 157 -14.86 4.33 -0.50
N TYR A 158 -14.58 3.38 0.39
CA TYR A 158 -15.58 2.68 1.18
C TYR A 158 -15.32 2.86 2.66
N GLY A 159 -16.34 3.28 3.41
CA GLY A 159 -16.26 3.33 4.87
C GLY A 159 -16.08 1.93 5.47
N PRO A 160 -15.52 1.83 6.70
CA PRO A 160 -15.35 0.55 7.38
C PRO A 160 -16.65 -0.25 7.49
N GLY A 161 -17.78 0.45 7.72
CA GLY A 161 -19.11 -0.16 7.76
C GLY A 161 -19.53 -0.78 6.43
N ALA A 162 -19.24 -0.11 5.30
CA ALA A 162 -19.54 -0.61 3.96
C ALA A 162 -18.74 -1.87 3.63
N ILE A 163 -17.43 -1.88 3.93
CA ILE A 163 -16.55 -3.05 3.74
C ILE A 163 -17.03 -4.24 4.59
N LYS A 164 -17.38 -4.01 5.85
CA LYS A 164 -17.93 -5.06 6.72
C LYS A 164 -19.25 -5.58 6.17
N GLN A 165 -20.18 -4.68 5.83
CA GLN A 165 -21.48 -5.04 5.29
C GLN A 165 -21.36 -5.87 4.00
N SER A 166 -20.41 -5.53 3.12
CA SER A 166 -20.21 -6.22 1.85
C SER A 166 -19.69 -7.65 2.00
N LEU A 167 -18.94 -7.93 3.07
CA LEU A 167 -18.33 -9.23 3.31
C LEU A 167 -19.18 -10.11 4.22
N VAL A 168 -19.66 -9.56 5.34
CA VAL A 168 -20.28 -10.37 6.41
C VAL A 168 -21.80 -10.19 6.50
N GLY A 169 -22.39 -9.28 5.71
CA GLY A 169 -23.82 -8.96 5.75
C GLY A 169 -24.30 -8.19 6.99
N GLN A 170 -23.42 -7.97 7.99
CA GLN A 170 -23.68 -7.19 9.20
C GLN A 170 -22.52 -6.22 9.48
N GLY A 171 -22.76 -4.91 9.55
CA GLY A 171 -21.71 -3.89 9.77
C GLY A 171 -20.91 -3.98 11.09
N ARG A 172 -21.19 -4.95 11.98
CA ARG A 172 -20.56 -5.10 13.30
C ARG A 172 -19.43 -6.13 13.38
N ALA A 173 -19.04 -6.77 12.27
CA ALA A 173 -17.94 -7.73 12.30
C ALA A 173 -16.62 -7.12 12.81
N ASP A 174 -15.86 -7.93 13.55
CA ASP A 174 -14.50 -7.58 13.96
C ASP A 174 -13.50 -7.73 12.80
N LYS A 175 -12.28 -7.20 12.98
CA LYS A 175 -11.26 -7.17 11.92
C LYS A 175 -10.80 -8.59 11.53
N THR A 176 -10.68 -9.49 12.50
CA THR A 176 -10.28 -10.88 12.26
C THR A 176 -11.32 -11.65 11.45
N GLN A 177 -12.61 -11.40 11.70
CA GLN A 177 -13.70 -11.96 10.92
C GLN A 177 -13.63 -11.46 9.48
N VAL A 178 -13.46 -10.15 9.26
CA VAL A 178 -13.32 -9.60 7.90
C VAL A 178 -12.21 -10.32 7.13
N GLN A 179 -11.06 -10.55 7.75
CA GLN A 179 -9.93 -11.25 7.13
C GLN A 179 -10.22 -12.72 6.78
N GLU A 180 -10.91 -13.46 7.66
CA GLU A 180 -11.35 -14.83 7.36
C GLU A 180 -12.38 -14.85 6.23
N PHE A 181 -13.31 -13.89 6.19
CA PHE A 181 -14.25 -13.78 5.08
C PHE A 181 -13.54 -13.50 3.76
N VAL A 182 -12.53 -12.61 3.74
CA VAL A 182 -11.70 -12.38 2.55
C VAL A 182 -11.06 -13.68 2.07
N ARG A 183 -10.44 -14.45 2.98
CA ARG A 183 -9.88 -15.76 2.67
C ARG A 183 -10.93 -16.69 2.04
N MET A 184 -12.11 -16.80 2.64
CA MET A 184 -13.18 -17.68 2.17
C MET A 184 -13.71 -17.25 0.79
N PHE A 185 -14.01 -15.96 0.59
CA PHE A 185 -14.50 -15.43 -0.69
C PHE A 185 -13.50 -15.62 -1.81
N LEU A 186 -12.22 -15.39 -1.52
CA LEU A 186 -11.13 -15.51 -2.49
C LEU A 186 -10.58 -16.94 -2.59
N ARG A 187 -11.15 -17.89 -1.84
CA ARG A 187 -10.74 -19.31 -1.79
C ARG A 187 -9.25 -19.50 -1.52
N LEU A 188 -8.69 -18.66 -0.64
CA LEU A 188 -7.29 -18.70 -0.28
C LEU A 188 -7.03 -19.80 0.76
N PRO A 189 -5.85 -20.46 0.71
CA PRO A 189 -5.52 -21.52 1.66
C PRO A 189 -5.43 -20.98 3.09
N GLU A 190 -4.95 -19.75 3.25
CA GLU A 190 -4.75 -19.07 4.52
C GLU A 190 -5.18 -17.60 4.43
N VAL A 191 -5.32 -16.97 5.60
CA VAL A 191 -5.62 -15.54 5.70
C VAL A 191 -4.49 -14.73 5.06
N PRO A 192 -4.77 -13.78 4.14
CA PRO A 192 -3.74 -12.97 3.52
C PRO A 192 -2.90 -12.23 4.56
N ARG A 193 -1.59 -12.25 4.37
CA ARG A 193 -0.64 -11.53 5.23
C ARG A 193 0.23 -10.61 4.38
N PRO A 194 0.66 -9.46 4.93
CA PRO A 194 0.29 -8.91 6.25
C PRO A 194 -1.15 -8.37 6.27
N ASP A 195 -1.65 -7.99 7.45
CA ASP A 195 -3.04 -7.55 7.66
C ASP A 195 -3.50 -6.46 6.68
N HIS A 196 -2.61 -5.52 6.34
CA HIS A 196 -2.86 -4.48 5.35
C HIS A 196 -3.22 -5.02 3.96
N ALA A 197 -2.64 -6.16 3.56
CA ALA A 197 -2.98 -6.80 2.30
C ALA A 197 -4.38 -7.41 2.35
N ALA A 198 -4.80 -7.98 3.50
CA ALA A 198 -6.15 -8.45 3.69
C ALA A 198 -7.17 -7.30 3.67
N ASP A 199 -6.85 -6.17 4.29
CA ASP A 199 -7.68 -4.96 4.28
C ASP A 199 -7.82 -4.39 2.85
N ALA A 200 -6.73 -4.37 2.08
CA ALA A 200 -6.75 -3.97 0.67
C ALA A 200 -7.62 -4.92 -0.19
N LEU A 201 -7.49 -6.23 -0.01
CA LEU A 201 -8.35 -7.21 -0.67
C LEU A 201 -9.82 -7.05 -0.26
N ALA A 202 -10.10 -6.75 1.01
CA ALA A 202 -11.45 -6.46 1.48
C ALA A 202 -12.08 -5.26 0.75
N ALA A 203 -11.33 -4.18 0.55
CA ALA A 203 -11.77 -3.02 -0.22
C ALA A 203 -12.06 -3.38 -1.69
N ALA A 204 -11.22 -4.21 -2.32
CA ALA A 204 -11.45 -4.67 -3.70
C ALA A 204 -12.69 -5.57 -3.81
N VAL A 205 -12.91 -6.48 -2.86
CA VAL A 205 -14.13 -7.33 -2.82
C VAL A 205 -15.37 -6.47 -2.60
N CYS A 206 -15.31 -5.50 -1.70
CA CYS A 206 -16.40 -4.54 -1.47
C CYS A 206 -16.77 -3.81 -2.78
N HIS A 207 -15.77 -3.34 -3.53
CA HIS A 207 -15.97 -2.69 -4.82
C HIS A 207 -16.61 -3.61 -5.85
N ALA A 208 -16.13 -4.85 -5.97
CA ALA A 208 -16.71 -5.85 -6.86
C ALA A 208 -18.19 -6.13 -6.52
N HIS A 209 -18.53 -6.29 -5.23
CA HIS A 209 -19.92 -6.48 -4.81
C HIS A 209 -20.78 -5.25 -5.13
N ASN A 210 -20.26 -4.05 -4.88
CA ASN A 210 -20.97 -2.80 -5.16
C ASN A 210 -21.23 -2.59 -6.67
N ARG A 211 -20.38 -3.13 -7.54
CA ARG A 211 -20.58 -3.10 -9.00
C ARG A 211 -21.87 -3.83 -9.43
N TRP A 212 -22.24 -4.90 -8.73
CA TRP A 212 -23.45 -5.68 -9.05
C TRP A 212 -24.65 -5.33 -8.16
N PHE A 213 -24.41 -4.83 -6.96
CA PHE A 213 -25.45 -4.54 -5.97
C PHE A 213 -25.33 -3.13 -5.36
N PRO A 214 -25.44 -2.07 -6.17
CA PRO A 214 -25.22 -0.69 -5.71
C PRO A 214 -26.21 -0.23 -4.63
N GLU A 215 -27.42 -0.79 -4.58
CA GLU A 215 -28.44 -0.45 -3.56
C GLU A 215 -28.12 -1.03 -2.17
N ARG A 216 -27.19 -2.00 -2.06
CA ARG A 216 -26.88 -2.69 -0.80
C ARG A 216 -25.70 -2.09 -0.04
N ILE A 217 -24.83 -1.33 -0.73
CA ILE A 217 -23.59 -0.78 -0.17
C ILE A 217 -23.46 0.68 -0.61
N PRO A 218 -24.00 1.66 0.15
CA PRO A 218 -23.81 3.06 -0.19
C PRO A 218 -22.32 3.41 -0.20
N ALA A 219 -21.85 4.03 -1.28
CA ALA A 219 -20.52 4.61 -1.34
C ALA A 219 -20.48 5.81 -0.36
N THR A 220 -19.75 5.63 0.74
CA THR A 220 -19.66 6.52 1.91
C THR A 220 -20.99 6.86 2.60
N ASP A 221 -21.13 6.40 3.84
CA ASP A 221 -22.07 6.96 4.82
C ASP A 221 -21.31 8.07 5.58
N PRO A 222 -21.83 9.31 5.70
CA PRO A 222 -21.27 10.28 6.62
C PRO A 222 -21.53 9.77 8.04
N GLY A 223 -20.56 9.04 8.59
CA GLY A 223 -20.59 8.56 9.96
C GLY A 223 -20.89 9.67 10.98
#